data_AF-A0A537ABE7-F1
#
_entry.id   AF-A0A537ABE7-F1
#
_cell.length_a   1.000
_cell.length_b   1.000
_cell.length_c   1.000
_cell.angle_alpha   90.00
_cell.angle_beta   90.00
_cell.angle_gamma   90.00
#
_symmetry.space_group_name_H-M   'P 1'
#
loop_
_entity.id
_entity.type
_entity.pdbx_description
1 polymer ?
#
loop_
_entity_poly.entity_id
_entity_poly.type
_entity_poly.pdbx_seq_one_letter_code
_entity_poly.pdbx_strand_id
1 'polypeptide(L)'
;MPHLNKELEEILQRLGKLLPGPAPATDWKASIAFRWRSSGRPGVAGWLQPVRQVHRIKLSDLRGIDRQIERVEQNTRQFMKAQPANNVLLTGARGTGKSSIVKGLLNKYAKQSLRLIEVEKNDLVDLPQIVDQVAGRRERFLLFCDDLS
;
A
#
# COMPACT_ATOMS: atom_id res chain seq x y z
N MET A 1 18.95 -25.90 41.20
CA MET A 1 18.74 -24.67 40.40
C MET A 1 19.18 -24.71 38.92
N PRO A 2 19.93 -25.69 38.36
CA PRO A 2 20.27 -25.68 36.92
C PRO A 2 19.18 -26.23 35.98
N HIS A 3 18.24 -27.03 36.49
CA HIS A 3 17.16 -27.63 35.68
C HIS A 3 16.10 -26.61 35.23
N LEU A 4 15.84 -25.58 36.04
CA LEU A 4 14.85 -24.53 35.76
C LEU A 4 15.25 -23.66 34.55
N ASN A 5 16.55 -23.39 34.38
CA ASN A 5 17.04 -22.61 33.24
C ASN A 5 16.89 -23.37 31.93
N LYS A 6 17.08 -24.70 31.95
CA LYS A 6 16.98 -25.54 30.75
C LYS A 6 15.53 -25.66 30.27
N GLU A 7 14.58 -25.82 31.19
CA GLU A 7 13.14 -25.82 30.86
C GLU A 7 12.68 -24.44 30.37
N LEU A 8 13.19 -23.36 30.97
CA LEU A 8 12.88 -21.99 30.52
C LEU A 8 13.41 -21.72 29.10
N GLU A 9 14.64 -22.14 28.79
CA GLU A 9 15.20 -22.04 27.43
C GLU A 9 14.39 -22.85 26.42
N GLU A 10 13.89 -24.03 26.79
CA GLU A 10 13.07 -24.86 25.91
C GLU A 10 11.70 -24.22 25.65
N ILE A 11 11.09 -23.62 26.67
CA ILE A 11 9.86 -22.84 26.54
C ILE A 11 10.10 -21.60 25.67
N LEU A 12 11.18 -20.86 25.90
CA LEU A 12 11.53 -19.68 25.09
C LEU A 12 11.79 -20.03 23.62
N GLN A 13 12.44 -21.16 23.33
CA GLN A 13 12.63 -21.63 21.95
C GLN A 13 11.32 -22.03 21.28
N ARG A 14 10.42 -22.73 22.00
CA ARG A 14 9.10 -23.11 21.46
C ARG A 14 8.22 -21.88 21.25
N LEU A 15 8.23 -20.93 22.19
CA LEU A 15 7.57 -19.63 22.04
C LEU A 15 8.16 -18.83 20.88
N GLY A 16 9.48 -18.78 20.73
CA GLY A 16 10.15 -18.10 19.63
C GLY A 16 9.77 -18.65 18.25
N LYS A 17 9.47 -19.94 18.14
CA LYS A 17 8.97 -20.58 16.89
C LYS A 17 7.47 -20.32 16.63
N LEU A 18 6.70 -19.97 17.67
CA LEU A 18 5.28 -19.64 17.57
C LEU A 18 5.04 -18.13 17.33
N LEU A 19 6.02 -17.30 17.72
CA LEU A 19 6.05 -15.89 17.42
C LEU A 19 6.32 -15.70 15.92
N PRO A 20 5.54 -14.86 15.22
CA PRO A 20 5.87 -14.50 13.85
C PRO A 20 7.17 -13.69 13.91
N GLY A 21 8.09 -13.99 13.00
CA GLY A 21 9.32 -13.20 12.88
C GLY A 21 9.01 -11.71 12.70
N PRO A 22 9.97 -10.82 13.00
CA PRO A 22 9.80 -9.39 12.77
C PRO A 22 9.37 -9.13 11.33
N ALA A 23 8.49 -8.14 11.14
CA ALA A 23 8.04 -7.72 9.82
C ALA A 23 9.25 -7.48 8.90
N PRO A 24 9.27 -8.04 7.68
CA PRO A 24 10.40 -7.87 6.78
C PRO A 24 10.54 -6.40 6.39
N ALA A 25 11.78 -5.93 6.30
CA ALA A 25 12.06 -4.58 5.82
C ALA A 25 11.57 -4.42 4.37
N THR A 26 10.88 -3.31 4.09
CA THR A 26 10.36 -3.01 2.75
C THR A 26 11.50 -2.68 1.79
N ASP A 27 11.68 -3.49 0.74
CA ASP A 27 12.53 -3.13 -0.40
C ASP A 27 11.79 -2.16 -1.33
N TRP A 28 12.05 -0.87 -1.13
CA TRP A 28 11.44 0.21 -1.90
C TRP A 28 11.90 0.27 -3.37
N LYS A 29 12.96 -0.44 -3.74
CA LYS A 29 13.45 -0.52 -5.12
C LYS A 29 12.85 -1.71 -5.88
N ALA A 30 12.29 -2.68 -5.16
CA ALA A 30 11.71 -3.89 -5.77
C ALA A 30 10.46 -3.61 -6.62
N SER A 31 9.72 -2.54 -6.36
CA SER A 31 8.52 -2.19 -7.14
C SER A 31 8.13 -0.71 -7.02
N ILE A 32 7.25 -0.29 -7.93
CA ILE A 32 6.56 1.00 -7.87
C ILE A 32 5.19 0.91 -7.18
N ALA A 33 4.71 -0.31 -6.93
CA ALA A 33 3.48 -0.59 -6.21
C ALA A 33 3.74 -1.58 -5.07
N PHE A 34 3.06 -1.36 -3.97
CA PHE A 34 3.16 -2.17 -2.76
C PHE A 34 1.74 -2.52 -2.30
N ARG A 35 1.62 -3.62 -1.56
CA ARG A 35 0.41 -3.99 -0.86
C ARG A 35 0.69 -4.03 0.63
N TRP A 36 -0.16 -3.37 1.40
CA TRP A 36 -0.12 -3.51 2.84
C TRP A 36 -0.55 -4.92 3.24
N ARG A 37 0.22 -5.52 4.14
CA ARG A 37 -0.12 -6.79 4.78
C ARG A 37 -0.20 -6.55 6.27
N SER A 38 -1.41 -6.56 6.80
CA SER A 38 -1.59 -6.55 8.25
C SER A 38 -1.02 -7.82 8.86
N SER A 39 -0.43 -7.68 10.04
CA SER A 39 0.04 -8.82 10.82
C SER A 39 -1.12 -9.61 11.45
N GLY A 40 -2.31 -8.98 11.55
CA GLY A 40 -3.50 -9.52 12.21
C GLY A 40 -3.32 -9.78 13.72
N ARG A 41 -2.17 -9.40 14.31
CA ARG A 41 -1.84 -9.65 15.71
C ARG A 41 -1.60 -8.34 16.45
N PRO A 42 -2.20 -8.15 17.64
CA PRO A 42 -1.97 -6.97 18.46
C PRO A 42 -0.47 -6.77 18.73
N GLY A 43 0.02 -5.55 18.52
CA GLY A 43 1.41 -5.18 18.80
C GLY A 43 2.45 -5.58 17.75
N VAL A 44 2.06 -6.28 16.67
CA VAL A 44 2.98 -6.60 15.56
C VAL A 44 2.68 -5.68 14.38
N ALA A 45 3.69 -4.96 13.90
CA ALA A 45 3.54 -4.09 12.73
C ALA A 45 3.25 -4.89 11.46
N GLY A 46 2.36 -4.39 10.61
CA GLY A 46 2.23 -4.88 9.24
C GLY A 46 3.44 -4.48 8.37
N TRP A 47 3.47 -4.97 7.14
CA TRP A 47 4.55 -4.69 6.20
C TRP A 47 4.05 -4.35 4.80
N LEU A 48 4.89 -3.67 4.03
CA LEU A 48 4.64 -3.36 2.63
C LEU A 48 5.27 -4.43 1.74
N GLN A 49 4.42 -5.25 1.13
CA GLN A 49 4.83 -6.28 0.19
C GLN A 49 4.95 -5.69 -1.22
N PRO A 50 6.11 -5.77 -1.90
CA PRO A 50 6.23 -5.30 -3.28
C PRO A 50 5.32 -6.09 -4.23
N VAL A 51 4.57 -5.37 -5.07
CA VAL A 51 3.76 -5.97 -6.12
C VAL A 51 4.67 -6.36 -7.28
N ARG A 52 4.85 -7.67 -7.50
CA ARG A 52 5.75 -8.21 -8.52
C ARG A 52 5.29 -7.92 -9.96
N GLN A 53 3.98 -7.95 -10.19
CA GLN A 53 3.39 -7.73 -11.51
C GLN A 53 2.50 -6.49 -11.46
N VAL A 54 3.08 -5.34 -11.82
CA VAL A 54 2.33 -4.09 -11.92
C VAL A 54 1.65 -4.00 -13.28
N HIS A 55 0.33 -3.77 -13.28
CA HIS A 55 -0.42 -3.58 -14.52
C HIS A 55 0.05 -2.32 -15.26
N ARG A 56 0.29 -2.45 -16.57
CA ARG A 56 0.80 -1.36 -17.44
C ARG A 56 -0.29 -0.67 -18.26
N ILE A 57 -1.48 -0.52 -17.68
CA ILE A 57 -2.61 0.14 -18.35
C ILE A 57 -2.25 1.61 -18.59
N LYS A 58 -2.54 2.16 -19.77
CA LYS A 58 -2.45 3.61 -20.02
C LYS A 58 -3.81 4.24 -19.81
N LEU A 59 -3.82 5.50 -19.38
CA LEU A 59 -5.08 6.25 -19.24
C LEU A 59 -5.82 6.37 -20.58
N SER A 60 -5.10 6.40 -21.71
CA SER A 60 -5.67 6.41 -23.07
C SER A 60 -6.42 5.13 -23.45
N ASP A 61 -6.18 4.02 -22.73
CA ASP A 61 -6.83 2.74 -22.99
C ASP A 61 -8.24 2.68 -22.37
N LEU A 62 -8.54 3.61 -21.46
CA LEU A 62 -9.82 3.71 -20.77
C LEU A 62 -10.77 4.59 -21.59
N ARG A 63 -11.96 4.06 -21.93
CA ARG A 63 -12.94 4.74 -22.78
C ARG A 63 -14.22 5.05 -21.99
N GLY A 64 -14.84 6.20 -22.27
CA GLY A 64 -16.15 6.57 -21.71
C GLY A 64 -16.10 7.11 -20.27
N ILE A 65 -14.91 7.39 -19.75
CA ILE A 65 -14.67 7.90 -18.38
C ILE A 65 -13.69 9.08 -18.38
N ASP A 66 -13.56 9.79 -19.50
CA ASP A 66 -12.58 10.85 -19.74
C ASP A 66 -12.65 11.95 -18.68
N ARG A 67 -13.85 12.40 -18.33
CA ARG A 67 -14.07 13.43 -17.29
C ARG A 67 -13.60 12.98 -15.91
N GLN A 68 -13.74 11.70 -15.56
CA GLN A 68 -13.23 11.16 -14.29
C GLN A 68 -11.71 11.11 -14.33
N ILE A 69 -11.12 10.63 -15.44
CA ILE A 69 -9.67 10.61 -15.64
C ILE A 69 -9.08 12.01 -15.48
N GLU A 70 -9.62 13.02 -16.17
CA GLU A 70 -9.12 14.39 -16.11
C GLU A 70 -9.10 14.96 -14.69
N ARG A 71 -10.19 14.78 -13.93
CA ARG A 71 -10.29 15.27 -12.56
C ARG A 71 -9.29 14.60 -11.63
N VAL A 72 -9.18 13.28 -11.68
CA VAL A 72 -8.25 12.53 -10.80
C VAL A 72 -6.81 12.82 -11.21
N GLU A 73 -6.54 12.94 -12.51
CA GLU A 73 -5.21 13.26 -13.01
C GLU A 73 -4.79 14.68 -12.61
N GLN A 74 -5.68 15.67 -12.71
CA GLN A 74 -5.41 17.02 -12.23
C GLN A 74 -5.09 17.05 -10.74
N ASN A 75 -5.87 16.33 -9.92
CA ASN A 75 -5.62 16.20 -8.49
C ASN A 75 -4.26 15.56 -8.22
N THR A 76 -3.93 14.48 -8.95
CA THR A 76 -2.64 13.78 -8.84
C THR A 76 -1.48 14.69 -9.23
N ARG A 77 -1.60 15.48 -10.31
CA ARG A 77 -0.56 16.45 -10.70
C ARG A 77 -0.30 17.49 -9.63
N GLN A 78 -1.35 17.99 -8.97
CA GLN A 78 -1.20 18.93 -7.85
C GLN A 78 -0.49 18.26 -6.67
N PHE A 79 -0.92 17.05 -6.30
CA PHE A 79 -0.27 16.25 -5.26
C PHE A 79 1.22 16.02 -5.52
N MET A 80 1.58 15.67 -6.76
CA MET A 80 2.98 15.48 -7.17
C MET A 80 3.81 16.76 -7.01
N LYS A 81 3.20 17.94 -7.24
CA LYS A 81 3.83 19.26 -7.10
C LYS A 81 3.80 19.80 -5.66
N ALA A 82 3.39 19.01 -4.68
CA ALA A 82 3.17 19.46 -3.29
C ALA A 82 2.19 20.64 -3.19
N GLN A 83 1.24 20.72 -4.12
CA GLN A 83 0.13 21.66 -4.09
C GLN A 83 -1.09 21.02 -3.38
N PRO A 84 -2.08 21.80 -2.94
CA PRO A 84 -3.31 21.27 -2.37
C PRO A 84 -3.93 20.20 -3.27
N ALA A 85 -4.20 19.03 -2.69
CA ALA A 85 -4.82 17.90 -3.36
C ALA A 85 -5.83 17.25 -2.42
N ASN A 86 -6.89 16.68 -3.00
CA ASN A 86 -7.99 16.07 -2.27
C ASN A 86 -7.82 14.56 -2.16
N ASN A 87 -8.41 13.98 -1.11
CA ASN A 87 -8.75 12.57 -1.11
C ASN A 87 -9.82 12.31 -2.18
N VAL A 88 -9.64 11.24 -2.94
CA VAL A 88 -10.51 10.92 -4.08
C VAL A 88 -11.32 9.68 -3.77
N LEU A 89 -12.64 9.80 -3.84
CA LEU A 89 -13.55 8.66 -3.87
C LEU A 89 -13.97 8.41 -5.33
N LEU A 90 -13.65 7.22 -5.85
CA LEU A 90 -14.11 6.79 -7.17
C LEU A 90 -15.37 5.94 -7.02
N THR A 91 -16.48 6.40 -7.56
CA THR A 91 -17.78 5.70 -7.51
C THR A 91 -18.15 5.12 -8.87
N GLY A 92 -18.96 4.05 -8.85
CA GLY A 92 -19.44 3.35 -10.05
C GLY A 92 -19.51 1.84 -9.84
N ALA A 93 -20.27 1.15 -10.71
CA ALA A 93 -20.45 -0.30 -10.65
C ALA A 93 -19.12 -1.09 -10.75
N ARG A 94 -19.16 -2.39 -10.43
CA ARG A 94 -18.01 -3.28 -10.64
C ARG A 94 -17.67 -3.30 -12.13
N GLY A 95 -16.37 -3.19 -12.45
CA GLY A 95 -15.90 -3.18 -13.84
C GLY A 95 -15.87 -1.80 -14.53
N THR A 96 -16.24 -0.70 -13.87
CA THR A 96 -16.20 0.66 -14.47
C THR A 96 -14.81 1.31 -14.55
N GLY A 97 -13.74 0.53 -14.31
CA GLY A 97 -12.36 1.02 -14.50
C GLY A 97 -11.77 1.85 -13.36
N LYS A 98 -12.34 1.86 -12.15
CA LYS A 98 -11.80 2.60 -10.98
C LYS A 98 -10.35 2.22 -10.64
N SER A 99 -10.10 0.93 -10.42
CA SER A 99 -8.74 0.39 -10.23
C SER A 99 -7.84 0.69 -11.43
N SER A 100 -8.40 0.66 -12.64
CA SER A 100 -7.66 0.94 -13.88
C SER A 100 -7.22 2.40 -13.99
N ILE A 101 -8.01 3.37 -13.52
CA ILE A 101 -7.61 4.79 -13.45
C ILE A 101 -6.38 4.91 -12.54
N VAL A 102 -6.43 4.35 -11.35
CA VAL A 102 -5.32 4.41 -10.38
C VAL A 102 -4.05 3.76 -10.92
N LYS A 103 -4.19 2.57 -11.52
CA LYS A 103 -3.07 1.86 -12.18
C LYS A 103 -2.52 2.65 -13.38
N GLY A 104 -3.39 3.32 -14.14
CA GLY A 104 -3.00 4.18 -15.25
C GLY A 104 -2.24 5.44 -14.80
N LEU A 105 -2.65 6.04 -13.68
CA LEU A 105 -1.92 7.15 -13.05
C LEU A 105 -0.55 6.71 -12.57
N LEU A 106 -0.48 5.57 -11.88
CA LEU A 106 0.80 4.97 -11.47
C LEU A 106 1.72 4.78 -12.69
N ASN A 107 1.24 4.16 -13.75
CA ASN A 107 2.01 3.94 -14.97
C ASN A 107 2.52 5.26 -15.60
N LYS A 108 1.67 6.29 -15.63
CA LYS A 108 2.01 7.62 -16.18
C LYS A 108 3.06 8.37 -15.35
N TYR A 109 2.97 8.29 -14.03
CA TYR A 109 3.75 9.13 -13.11
C TYR A 109 4.83 8.38 -12.30
N ALA A 110 4.99 7.07 -12.48
CA ALA A 110 5.99 6.26 -11.75
C ALA A 110 7.43 6.79 -11.89
N LYS A 111 7.79 7.28 -13.08
CA LYS A 111 9.09 7.90 -13.36
C LYS A 111 9.30 9.23 -12.64
N GLN A 112 8.22 9.86 -12.16
CA GLN A 112 8.23 11.10 -11.39
C GLN A 112 8.13 10.83 -9.88
N SER A 113 8.48 9.63 -9.44
CA SER A 113 8.45 9.19 -8.03
C SER A 113 7.05 8.97 -7.45
N LEU A 114 6.01 8.80 -8.29
CA LEU A 114 4.73 8.29 -7.80
C LEU A 114 4.84 6.80 -7.45
N ARG A 115 4.25 6.42 -6.33
CA ARG A 115 4.15 5.03 -5.85
C ARG A 115 2.72 4.75 -5.44
N LEU A 116 2.34 3.48 -5.49
CA LEU A 116 1.02 3.02 -5.08
C LEU A 116 1.15 2.10 -3.87
N ILE A 117 0.29 2.29 -2.87
CA ILE A 117 0.09 1.34 -1.77
C ILE A 117 -1.36 0.90 -1.81
N GLU A 118 -1.58 -0.37 -2.12
CA GLU A 118 -2.88 -1.03 -2.01
C GLU A 118 -3.12 -1.44 -0.56
N VAL A 119 -4.27 -1.06 -0.01
CA VAL A 119 -4.71 -1.41 1.34
C VAL A 119 -6.04 -2.14 1.23
N GLU A 120 -6.15 -3.30 1.87
CA GLU A 120 -7.43 -4.03 1.94
C GLU A 120 -8.38 -3.30 2.90
N LYS A 121 -9.69 -3.38 2.68
CA LYS A 121 -10.71 -2.68 3.47
C LYS A 121 -10.55 -2.90 4.98
N ASN A 122 -10.31 -4.16 5.37
CA ASN A 122 -10.19 -4.55 6.77
C ASN A 122 -8.92 -3.98 7.43
N ASP A 123 -7.94 -3.58 6.63
CA ASP A 123 -6.65 -3.09 7.09
C ASP A 123 -6.59 -1.54 7.08
N LEU A 124 -7.69 -0.84 6.79
CA LEU A 124 -7.74 0.62 6.84
C LEU A 124 -7.47 1.18 8.24
N VAL A 125 -7.68 0.37 9.29
CA VAL A 125 -7.31 0.71 10.66
C VAL A 125 -5.79 0.94 10.81
N ASP A 126 -4.98 0.34 9.94
CA ASP A 126 -3.52 0.44 9.96
C ASP A 126 -3.00 1.68 9.20
N LEU A 127 -3.87 2.53 8.65
CA LEU A 127 -3.46 3.72 7.89
C LEU A 127 -2.43 4.60 8.61
N PRO A 128 -2.55 4.91 9.93
CA PRO A 128 -1.54 5.68 10.63
C PRO A 128 -0.15 5.03 10.56
N GLN A 129 -0.09 3.70 10.75
CA GLN A 129 1.16 2.95 10.66
C GLN A 129 1.76 2.98 9.25
N ILE A 130 0.91 2.89 8.22
CA ILE A 130 1.38 3.00 6.82
C ILE A 130 1.94 4.40 6.56
N VAL A 131 1.27 5.45 7.03
CA VAL A 131 1.71 6.84 6.90
C VAL A 131 3.07 7.04 7.58
N ASP A 132 3.25 6.53 8.79
CA ASP A 132 4.52 6.63 9.52
C ASP A 132 5.68 5.97 8.75
N GLN A 133 5.43 4.84 8.06
CA GLN A 133 6.44 4.17 7.24
C GLN A 133 6.86 4.97 5.99
N VAL A 134 5.99 5.85 5.47
CA VAL A 134 6.24 6.61 4.24
C VAL A 134 6.52 8.09 4.46
N ALA A 135 6.24 8.64 5.64
CA ALA A 135 6.30 10.08 5.92
C ALA A 135 7.69 10.71 5.63
N GLY A 136 8.77 10.00 5.94
CA GLY A 136 10.15 10.47 5.72
C GLY A 136 10.67 10.30 4.28
N ARG A 137 9.84 9.78 3.36
CA ARG A 137 10.28 9.40 2.02
C ARG A 137 10.12 10.53 1.02
N ARG A 138 10.95 10.50 -0.04
CA ARG A 138 10.90 11.49 -1.14
C ARG A 138 9.82 11.18 -2.16
N GLU A 139 9.42 9.91 -2.28
CA GLU A 139 8.35 9.49 -3.17
C GLU A 139 6.98 10.06 -2.74
N ARG A 140 6.03 10.03 -3.67
CA ARG A 140 4.64 10.42 -3.45
C ARG A 140 3.78 9.17 -3.50
N PHE A 141 3.10 8.85 -2.40
CA PHE A 141 2.34 7.62 -2.25
C PHE A 141 0.85 7.89 -2.44
N LEU A 142 0.23 7.18 -3.39
CA LEU A 142 -1.22 7.03 -3.43
C LEU A 142 -1.60 5.83 -2.58
N LEU A 143 -2.40 6.06 -1.53
CA LEU A 143 -3.05 5.01 -0.77
C LEU A 143 -4.36 4.66 -1.48
N PHE A 144 -4.54 3.40 -1.84
CA PHE A 144 -5.66 2.92 -2.64
C PHE A 144 -6.36 1.74 -1.98
N CYS A 145 -7.69 1.83 -1.87
CA CYS A 145 -8.57 0.76 -1.45
C CYS A 145 -9.64 0.56 -2.54
N ASP A 146 -9.73 -0.64 -3.12
CA ASP A 146 -10.57 -0.91 -4.31
C ASP A 146 -12.07 -1.04 -3.97
N ASP A 147 -12.40 -1.58 -2.79
CA ASP A 147 -13.78 -1.73 -2.33
C ASP A 147 -13.91 -1.35 -0.86
N LEU A 148 -14.78 -0.39 -0.56
CA LEU A 148 -15.14 0.03 0.80
C LEU A 148 -16.49 -0.57 1.24
N SER A 149 -17.17 -1.31 0.35
CA SER A 149 -18.50 -1.88 0.55
C SER A 149 -18.49 -3.07 1.50
#